data_AF-A4XJ05-F1
#
_entry.id   AF-A4XJ05-F1
#
_cell.length_a   1.000
_cell.length_b   1.000
_cell.length_c   1.000
_cell.angle_alpha   90.00
_cell.angle_beta   90.00
_cell.angle_gamma   90.00
#
_symmetry.space_group_name_H-M   'P 1'
#
loop_
_entity.id
_entity.type
_entity.pdbx_description
1 polymer ?
#
loop_
_entity_poly.entity_id
_entity_poly.type
_entity_poly.pdbx_seq_one_letter_code
_entity_poly.pdbx_strand_id
1 'polypeptide(L)'
;MMDAYVVLFIFFGLIVVFISLKSIKKDIEKGEKVLIESAKTAQKLSQLLNEAIETIEELDNFGEYIIERIENKVKWAEEETSQIRDKKNENFKESQKGYECLSGNEEIDIKDTRNANDMKNLENLELISKKQSKEEIYRRAVELYRQGFSIEEIASTLQIGKGETKLALKIVGREKV
;
A
#
# COMPACT_ATOMS: atom_id res chain seq x y z
N MET A 1 38.12 60.17 -57.74
CA MET A 1 36.98 60.30 -56.81
C MET A 1 36.01 59.13 -56.93
N MET A 2 35.56 58.73 -58.12
CA MET A 2 34.67 57.57 -58.33
C MET A 2 35.20 56.25 -57.73
N ASP A 3 36.48 55.92 -57.91
CA ASP A 3 37.05 54.66 -57.40
C ASP A 3 37.01 54.54 -55.86
N ALA A 4 37.14 55.66 -55.15
CA ALA A 4 37.06 55.66 -53.68
C ALA A 4 35.64 55.30 -53.19
N TYR A 5 34.59 55.72 -53.91
CA TYR A 5 33.20 55.35 -53.59
C TYR A 5 32.92 53.87 -53.88
N VAL A 6 33.49 53.33 -54.95
CA VAL A 6 33.37 51.90 -55.29
C VAL A 6 33.99 51.02 -54.21
N VAL A 7 35.20 51.38 -53.74
CA VAL A 7 35.86 50.65 -52.64
C VAL A 7 35.04 50.72 -51.35
N LEU A 8 34.46 51.88 -51.02
CA LEU A 8 33.65 52.05 -49.81
C LEU A 8 32.35 51.23 -49.86
N PHE A 9 31.73 51.12 -51.04
CA PHE A 9 30.55 50.29 -51.26
C PHE A 9 30.85 48.79 -51.08
N ILE A 10 32.01 48.32 -51.56
CA ILE A 10 32.46 46.93 -51.37
C ILE A 10 32.68 46.63 -49.87
N PHE A 11 33.31 47.55 -49.14
CA PHE A 11 33.50 47.42 -47.69
C PHE A 11 32.17 47.38 -46.92
N PHE A 12 31.20 48.22 -47.31
CA PHE A 12 29.88 48.18 -46.71
C PHE A 12 29.16 46.85 -46.97
N GLY A 13 29.26 46.32 -48.19
CA GLY A 13 28.76 44.99 -48.54
C GLY A 13 29.37 43.89 -47.66
N LEU A 14 30.69 43.92 -47.45
CA LEU A 14 31.39 42.98 -46.57
C LEU A 14 30.91 43.08 -45.11
N ILE A 15 30.68 44.30 -44.60
CA ILE A 15 30.16 44.50 -43.23
C ILE A 15 28.78 43.88 -43.07
N VAL A 16 27.88 44.07 -44.05
CA VAL A 16 26.55 43.46 -44.03
C VAL A 16 26.64 41.94 -44.01
N VAL A 17 27.49 41.35 -44.86
CA VAL A 17 27.72 39.89 -44.89
C VAL A 17 28.24 39.38 -43.53
N PHE A 18 29.18 40.10 -42.91
CA PHE A 18 29.71 39.73 -41.59
C PHE A 18 28.65 39.78 -40.49
N ILE A 19 27.77 40.78 -40.51
CA ILE A 19 26.66 40.89 -39.55
C ILE A 19 25.68 39.72 -39.74
N SER A 20 25.32 39.39 -40.98
CA SER A 20 24.44 38.26 -41.28
C SER A 20 25.02 36.93 -40.78
N LEU A 21 26.31 36.66 -41.04
CA LEU A 21 26.99 35.45 -40.55
C LEU A 21 26.99 35.36 -39.02
N LYS A 22 27.23 36.49 -38.33
CA LYS A 22 27.17 36.54 -36.85
C LYS A 22 25.77 36.25 -36.31
N SER A 23 24.72 36.78 -36.94
CA SER A 23 23.34 36.53 -36.54
C SER A 23 22.95 35.06 -36.71
N ILE A 24 23.29 34.46 -37.86
CA ILE A 24 23.02 33.04 -38.12
C ILE A 24 23.68 32.14 -37.06
N LYS A 25 24.96 32.39 -36.73
CA LYS A 25 25.66 31.60 -35.72
C LYS A 25 24.98 31.70 -34.35
N LYS A 26 24.52 32.89 -33.97
CA LYS A 26 23.81 33.14 -32.70
C LYS A 26 22.46 32.41 -32.64
N ASP A 27 21.75 32.35 -33.76
CA ASP A 27 20.45 31.68 -33.83
C ASP A 27 20.60 30.16 -33.77
N ILE A 28 21.64 29.59 -34.37
CA ILE A 28 21.96 28.16 -34.26
C ILE A 28 22.28 27.77 -32.81
N GLU A 29 23.13 28.53 -32.13
CA GLU A 29 23.48 28.25 -30.71
C GLU A 29 22.25 28.35 -29.79
N LYS A 30 21.34 29.29 -30.05
CA LYS A 30 20.08 29.39 -29.31
C LYS A 30 19.15 28.22 -29.61
N GLY A 31 19.02 27.82 -30.88
CA GLY A 31 18.20 26.69 -31.30
C GLY A 31 18.64 25.37 -30.65
N GLU A 32 19.95 25.13 -30.58
CA GLU A 32 20.52 23.95 -29.92
C GLU A 32 20.23 23.94 -28.40
N LYS A 33 20.37 25.08 -27.73
CA LYS A 33 20.00 25.20 -26.30
C LYS A 33 18.53 24.92 -26.06
N VAL A 34 17.64 25.45 -26.90
CA VAL A 34 16.19 25.21 -26.80
C VAL A 34 15.87 23.73 -27.03
N LEU A 35 16.51 23.06 -27.97
CA LEU A 35 16.34 21.62 -28.19
C LEU A 35 16.76 20.79 -26.97
N ILE A 36 17.92 21.10 -26.38
CA ILE A 36 18.42 20.40 -25.19
C ILE A 36 17.50 20.65 -23.99
N GLU A 37 17.04 21.88 -23.79
CA GLU A 37 16.14 22.25 -22.70
C GLU A 37 14.76 21.61 -22.87
N SER A 38 14.23 21.56 -24.10
CA SER A 38 12.99 20.86 -24.43
C SER A 38 13.11 19.37 -24.12
N ALA A 39 14.18 18.70 -24.55
CA ALA A 39 14.42 17.28 -24.28
C ALA A 39 14.50 16.98 -22.77
N LYS A 40 15.22 17.82 -22.00
CA LYS A 40 15.28 17.70 -20.54
C LYS A 40 13.92 17.90 -19.89
N THR A 41 13.11 18.83 -20.39
CA THR A 41 11.77 19.10 -19.87
C THR A 41 10.84 17.93 -20.15
N ALA A 42 10.87 17.36 -21.35
CA ALA A 42 10.11 16.17 -21.70
C ALA A 42 10.48 14.96 -20.82
N GLN A 43 11.76 14.76 -20.55
CA GLN A 43 12.23 13.70 -19.66
C GLN A 43 11.73 13.90 -18.22
N LYS A 44 11.80 15.14 -17.69
CA LYS A 44 11.26 15.47 -16.36
C LYS A 44 9.76 15.24 -16.29
N LEU A 45 9.01 15.62 -17.32
CA LEU A 45 7.57 15.36 -17.39
C LEU A 45 7.28 13.86 -17.36
N SER A 46 8.01 13.07 -18.14
CA SER A 46 7.85 11.62 -18.16
C SER A 46 8.16 10.99 -16.79
N GLN A 47 9.17 11.50 -16.08
CA GLN A 47 9.51 11.02 -14.76
C GLN A 47 8.40 11.34 -13.74
N LEU A 48 7.91 12.59 -13.73
CA LEU A 48 6.81 13.00 -12.87
C LEU A 48 5.51 12.23 -13.17
N LEU A 49 5.24 11.94 -14.44
CA LEU A 49 4.09 11.13 -14.85
C LEU A 49 4.19 9.71 -14.31
N ASN A 50 5.35 9.07 -14.44
CA ASN A 50 5.56 7.72 -13.92
C ASN A 50 5.44 7.69 -12.39
N GLU A 51 5.98 8.67 -11.69
CA GLU A 51 5.84 8.80 -10.23
C GLU A 51 4.38 9.00 -9.82
N ALA A 52 3.61 9.78 -10.58
CA ALA A 52 2.18 9.95 -10.34
C ALA A 52 1.40 8.64 -10.57
N ILE A 53 1.74 7.86 -11.60
CA ILE A 53 1.14 6.55 -11.87
C ILE A 53 1.45 5.58 -10.72
N GLU A 54 2.71 5.49 -10.30
CA GLU A 54 3.13 4.66 -9.16
C GLU A 54 2.39 5.06 -7.88
N THR A 55 2.23 6.37 -7.64
CA THR A 55 1.47 6.87 -6.49
C THR A 55 -0.02 6.50 -6.55
N ILE A 56 -0.62 6.50 -7.74
CA ILE A 56 -2.02 6.06 -7.93
C ILE A 56 -2.16 4.57 -7.64
N GLU A 57 -1.22 3.75 -8.09
CA GLU A 57 -1.21 2.31 -7.80
C GLU A 57 -0.99 2.03 -6.31
N GLU A 58 -0.11 2.78 -5.64
CA GLU A 58 0.02 2.72 -4.18
C GLU A 58 -1.28 3.11 -3.46
N LEU A 59 -1.99 4.12 -3.98
CA LEU A 59 -3.26 4.58 -3.40
C LEU A 59 -4.38 3.54 -3.54
N ASP A 60 -4.46 2.85 -4.69
CA ASP A 60 -5.45 1.79 -4.91
C ASP A 60 -5.22 0.61 -3.96
N ASN A 61 -3.95 0.20 -3.81
CA ASN A 61 -3.55 -0.81 -2.84
C ASN A 61 -3.84 -0.41 -1.39
N PHE A 62 -3.67 0.88 -1.07
CA PHE A 62 -4.06 1.41 0.24
C PHE A 62 -5.58 1.41 0.43
N GLY A 63 -6.35 1.67 -0.63
CA GLY A 63 -7.80 1.57 -0.65
C GLY A 63 -8.28 0.18 -0.26
N GLU A 64 -7.73 -0.87 -0.89
CA GLU A 64 -8.06 -2.26 -0.54
C GLU A 64 -7.75 -2.58 0.93
N TYR A 65 -6.60 -2.14 1.45
CA TYR A 65 -6.25 -2.32 2.86
C TYR A 65 -7.25 -1.65 3.81
N ILE A 66 -7.69 -0.43 3.49
CA ILE A 66 -8.69 0.28 4.31
C ILE A 66 -10.04 -0.44 4.26
N ILE A 67 -10.46 -0.93 3.09
CA ILE A 67 -11.70 -1.71 2.95
C ILE A 67 -11.62 -2.97 3.84
N GLU A 68 -10.55 -3.75 3.74
CA GLU A 68 -10.35 -4.96 4.56
C GLU A 68 -10.38 -4.64 6.07
N ARG A 69 -9.77 -3.53 6.50
CA ARG A 69 -9.78 -3.11 7.91
C ARG A 69 -11.17 -2.66 8.38
N ILE A 70 -11.95 -2.02 7.51
CA ILE A 70 -13.34 -1.65 7.81
C ILE A 70 -14.20 -2.90 7.92
N GLU A 71 -14.13 -3.81 6.95
CA GLU A 71 -14.88 -5.07 6.96
C GLU A 71 -14.59 -5.90 8.23
N ASN A 72 -13.31 -6.02 8.61
CA ASN A 72 -12.93 -6.71 9.84
C ASN A 72 -13.48 -6.03 11.10
N LYS A 73 -13.51 -4.70 11.14
CA LYS A 73 -14.10 -3.96 12.28
C LYS A 73 -15.62 -4.08 12.33
N VAL A 74 -16.29 -4.09 11.18
CA VAL A 74 -17.75 -4.31 11.08
C VAL A 74 -18.08 -5.71 11.57
N LYS A 75 -17.36 -6.73 11.08
CA LYS A 75 -17.53 -8.11 11.51
C LYS A 75 -17.33 -8.28 13.01
N TRP A 76 -16.28 -7.69 13.58
CA TRP A 76 -16.05 -7.71 15.02
C TRP A 76 -17.20 -7.06 15.80
N ALA A 77 -17.73 -5.93 15.33
CA ALA A 77 -18.86 -5.27 15.96
C ALA A 77 -20.16 -6.10 15.86
N GLU A 78 -20.40 -6.77 14.74
CA GLU A 78 -21.52 -7.70 14.57
C GLU A 78 -21.41 -8.93 15.49
N GLU A 79 -20.20 -9.49 15.64
CA GLU A 79 -19.93 -10.59 16.57
C GLU A 79 -20.14 -10.17 18.03
N GLU A 80 -19.69 -8.98 18.42
CA GLU A 80 -19.86 -8.47 19.78
C GLU A 80 -21.33 -8.15 20.09
N THR A 81 -22.05 -7.53 19.14
CA THR A 81 -23.49 -7.26 19.30
C THR A 81 -24.32 -8.54 19.33
N SER A 82 -23.94 -9.57 18.57
CA SER A 82 -24.57 -10.89 18.62
C SER A 82 -24.35 -11.57 19.96
N GLN A 83 -23.14 -11.54 20.50
CA GLN A 83 -22.84 -12.06 21.84
C GLN A 83 -23.60 -11.31 22.95
N ILE A 84 -23.81 -10.00 22.82
CA ILE A 84 -24.63 -9.21 23.76
C ILE A 84 -26.12 -9.61 23.64
N ARG A 85 -26.61 -9.85 22.42
CA ARG A 85 -27.99 -10.28 22.18
C ARG A 85 -28.25 -11.68 22.73
N ASP A 86 -27.29 -12.60 22.57
CA ASP A 86 -27.39 -13.96 23.07
C ASP A 86 -27.29 -14.01 24.60
N LYS A 87 -26.38 -13.24 25.21
CA LYS A 87 -26.34 -13.05 26.68
C LYS A 87 -27.61 -12.42 27.24
N LYS A 88 -28.25 -11.50 26.53
CA LYS A 88 -29.55 -10.93 26.96
C LYS A 88 -30.66 -11.98 26.91
N ASN A 89 -30.64 -12.89 25.93
CA ASN A 89 -31.59 -14.00 25.84
C ASN A 89 -31.34 -15.10 26.90
N GLU A 90 -30.09 -15.38 27.26
CA GLU A 90 -29.78 -16.31 28.37
C GLU A 90 -30.22 -15.75 29.73
N ASN A 91 -29.92 -14.48 30.01
CA ASN A 91 -30.35 -13.83 31.26
C ASN A 91 -31.89 -13.70 31.39
N PHE A 92 -32.61 -13.62 30.26
CA PHE A 92 -34.08 -13.60 30.26
C PHE A 92 -34.70 -15.00 30.49
N LYS A 93 -34.03 -16.07 30.02
CA LYS A 93 -34.47 -17.45 30.29
C LYS A 93 -34.16 -17.92 31.71
N GLU A 94 -33.11 -17.38 32.34
CA GLU A 94 -32.78 -17.71 33.73
C GLU A 94 -33.68 -16.95 34.74
N SER A 95 -34.11 -15.73 34.41
CA SER A 95 -35.06 -14.95 35.22
C SER A 95 -36.53 -15.40 35.11
N GLN A 96 -36.84 -16.36 34.24
CA GLN A 96 -38.21 -16.90 34.07
C GLN A 96 -38.36 -18.35 34.60
N LYS A 97 -37.34 -18.88 35.28
CA LYS A 97 -37.38 -20.18 35.98
C LYS A 97 -37.36 -20.07 37.52
N GLY A 98 -37.59 -18.87 38.06
CA GLY A 98 -37.47 -18.55 39.48
C GLY A 98 -38.77 -18.48 40.29
N TYR A 99 -39.93 -18.87 39.74
CA TYR A 99 -41.20 -18.85 40.49
C TYR A 99 -42.13 -20.01 40.10
N GLU A 100 -41.69 -21.25 40.32
CA GLU A 100 -42.63 -22.35 40.57
C GLU A 100 -42.17 -23.12 41.81
N CYS A 101 -43.09 -23.19 42.78
CA CYS A 101 -42.93 -23.67 44.14
C CYS A 101 -42.29 -25.06 44.25
N LEU A 102 -41.22 -25.16 45.04
CA LEU A 102 -40.74 -26.43 45.60
C LEU A 102 -41.38 -26.64 46.98
N SER A 103 -42.39 -27.52 47.00
CA SER A 103 -42.86 -28.24 48.18
C SER A 103 -42.12 -29.58 48.26
N GLY A 104 -41.44 -29.83 49.38
CA GLY A 104 -41.23 -31.20 49.92
C GLY A 104 -39.94 -31.95 49.56
N ASN A 105 -39.08 -32.05 50.57
CA ASN A 105 -38.37 -33.23 51.09
C ASN A 105 -37.32 -34.03 50.25
N GLU A 106 -36.12 -34.06 50.86
CA GLU A 106 -35.27 -35.23 51.19
C GLU A 106 -34.38 -35.94 50.13
N GLU A 107 -33.07 -35.89 50.45
CA GLU A 107 -31.98 -36.88 50.30
C GLU A 107 -31.73 -37.64 48.98
N ILE A 108 -30.47 -37.63 48.49
CA ILE A 108 -29.55 -38.80 48.46
C ILE A 108 -28.20 -38.43 47.80
N ASP A 109 -27.16 -39.04 48.35
CA ASP A 109 -25.71 -38.97 48.14
C ASP A 109 -25.18 -39.72 46.88
N ILE A 110 -23.86 -39.58 46.64
CA ILE A 110 -22.89 -40.51 46.01
C ILE A 110 -22.26 -40.09 44.65
N LYS A 111 -21.03 -39.56 44.79
CA LYS A 111 -19.71 -39.88 44.16
C LYS A 111 -19.54 -40.45 42.73
N ASP A 112 -18.32 -40.17 42.25
CA ASP A 112 -17.45 -40.83 41.25
C ASP A 112 -17.65 -40.47 39.77
N THR A 113 -16.64 -40.44 38.88
CA THR A 113 -15.17 -40.36 38.90
C THR A 113 -14.75 -40.44 37.40
N ARG A 114 -13.73 -39.66 37.00
CA ARG A 114 -12.82 -39.83 35.83
C ARG A 114 -13.39 -40.30 34.47
N ASN A 115 -13.06 -39.60 33.38
CA ASN A 115 -12.08 -40.08 32.37
C ASN A 115 -12.09 -39.28 31.06
N ALA A 116 -10.89 -39.21 30.47
CA ALA A 116 -10.57 -39.24 29.04
C ALA A 116 -11.12 -38.12 28.13
N ASN A 117 -10.22 -37.21 27.73
CA ASN A 117 -10.27 -36.58 26.41
C ASN A 117 -8.86 -36.60 25.81
N ASP A 118 -8.42 -37.81 25.46
CA ASP A 118 -7.42 -37.99 24.43
C ASP A 118 -8.14 -38.12 23.08
N MET A 119 -7.60 -37.39 22.10
CA MET A 119 -7.52 -37.84 20.72
C MET A 119 -8.84 -37.90 19.92
N LYS A 120 -9.23 -36.75 19.36
CA LYS A 120 -9.78 -36.63 17.99
C LYS A 120 -9.98 -35.15 17.63
N ASN A 121 -9.06 -34.61 16.83
CA ASN A 121 -9.38 -33.64 15.78
C ASN A 121 -8.17 -33.48 14.84
N LEU A 122 -7.78 -34.61 14.26
CA LEU A 122 -6.90 -34.73 13.10
C LEU A 122 -7.76 -34.62 11.82
N GLU A 123 -8.61 -33.57 11.73
CA GLU A 123 -9.56 -33.43 10.61
C GLU A 123 -9.91 -31.97 10.30
N ASN A 124 -8.97 -31.05 10.56
CA ASN A 124 -9.04 -29.67 10.05
C ASN A 124 -7.75 -29.29 9.28
N LEU A 125 -7.08 -30.28 8.68
CA LEU A 125 -5.87 -30.08 7.86
C LEU A 125 -6.17 -29.92 6.36
N GLU A 126 -7.42 -30.06 5.94
CA GLU A 126 -7.80 -29.97 4.53
C GLU A 126 -9.09 -29.16 4.40
N LEU A 127 -9.04 -27.83 4.48
CA LEU A 127 -9.99 -26.95 3.75
C LEU A 127 -9.72 -25.44 3.91
N ILE A 128 -8.46 -24.98 3.91
CA ILE A 128 -8.21 -23.55 3.65
C ILE A 128 -7.02 -23.47 2.70
N SER A 129 -7.31 -23.52 1.40
CA SER A 129 -6.43 -22.96 0.37
C SER A 129 -6.20 -21.49 0.74
N LYS A 130 -5.12 -21.29 1.48
CA LYS A 130 -4.81 -20.11 2.28
C LYS A 130 -4.52 -18.95 1.35
N LYS A 131 -5.56 -18.22 0.95
CA LYS A 131 -5.42 -16.82 0.56
C LYS A 131 -4.99 -16.12 1.84
N GLN A 132 -3.68 -16.08 2.10
CA GLN A 132 -3.15 -15.32 3.24
C GLN A 132 -3.72 -13.91 3.12
N SER A 133 -4.42 -13.46 4.16
CA SER A 133 -4.91 -12.08 4.21
C SER A 133 -3.71 -11.14 4.01
N LYS A 134 -3.91 -10.01 3.31
CA LYS A 134 -2.82 -9.04 3.07
C LYS A 134 -2.18 -8.60 4.39
N GLU A 135 -2.93 -8.60 5.48
CA GLU A 135 -2.45 -8.38 6.84
C GLU A 135 -1.39 -9.42 7.31
N GLU A 136 -1.59 -10.71 7.02
CA GLU A 136 -0.65 -11.77 7.38
C GLU A 136 0.65 -11.63 6.57
N ILE A 137 0.53 -11.24 5.29
CA ILE A 137 1.67 -10.94 4.41
C ILE A 137 2.44 -9.74 4.93
N TYR A 138 1.76 -8.66 5.31
CA TYR A 138 2.40 -7.44 5.81
C TYR A 138 3.07 -7.64 7.18
N ARG A 139 2.47 -8.43 8.08
CA ARG A 139 3.13 -8.83 9.33
C ARG A 139 4.41 -9.61 9.07
N ARG A 140 4.37 -10.55 8.12
CA ARG A 140 5.54 -11.35 7.76
C ARG A 140 6.64 -10.50 7.10
N ALA A 141 6.27 -9.49 6.31
CA ALA A 141 7.22 -8.53 5.76
C ALA A 141 7.97 -7.75 6.85
N VAL A 142 7.25 -7.31 7.90
CA VAL A 142 7.86 -6.64 9.07
C VAL A 142 8.78 -7.58 9.86
N GLU A 143 8.40 -8.84 10.02
CA GLU A 143 9.24 -9.84 10.71
C GLU A 143 10.55 -10.10 9.96
N LEU A 144 10.48 -10.30 8.65
CA LEU A 144 11.67 -10.49 7.82
C LEU A 144 12.56 -9.24 7.83
N TYR A 145 11.98 -8.05 7.79
CA TYR A 145 12.77 -6.81 7.90
C TYR A 145 13.48 -6.68 9.26
N ARG A 146 12.83 -7.08 10.35
CA ARG A 146 13.47 -7.15 11.68
C ARG A 146 14.59 -8.18 11.77
N GLN A 147 14.51 -9.24 10.97
CA GLN A 147 15.57 -10.24 10.84
C GLN A 147 16.76 -9.77 9.98
N GLY A 148 16.68 -8.57 9.41
CA GLY A 148 17.76 -7.94 8.64
C GLY A 148 17.69 -8.19 7.13
N PHE A 149 16.60 -8.77 6.62
CA PHE A 149 16.41 -8.94 5.19
C PHE A 149 16.17 -7.60 4.47
N SER A 150 16.72 -7.48 3.27
CA SER A 150 16.52 -6.32 2.40
C SER A 150 15.11 -6.30 1.80
N ILE A 151 14.68 -5.12 1.35
CA ILE A 151 13.35 -4.92 0.73
C ILE A 151 13.19 -5.82 -0.50
N GLU A 152 14.26 -5.99 -1.27
CA GLU A 152 14.35 -6.88 -2.44
C GLU A 152 14.11 -8.35 -2.09
N GLU A 153 14.74 -8.82 -1.02
CA GLU A 153 14.65 -10.22 -0.56
C GLU A 153 13.27 -10.50 0.01
N ILE A 154 12.68 -9.55 0.74
CA ILE A 154 11.33 -9.66 1.29
C ILE A 154 10.30 -9.71 0.17
N ALA A 155 10.40 -8.79 -0.81
CA ALA A 155 9.53 -8.76 -1.98
C ALA A 155 9.56 -10.11 -2.73
N SER A 156 10.75 -10.67 -2.92
CA SER A 156 10.94 -11.95 -3.59
C SER A 156 10.42 -13.14 -2.77
N THR A 157 10.61 -13.11 -1.45
CA THR A 157 10.21 -14.18 -0.53
C THR A 157 8.69 -14.24 -0.35
N LEU A 158 8.04 -13.08 -0.30
CA LEU A 158 6.60 -12.96 -0.10
C LEU A 158 5.82 -12.83 -1.42
N GLN A 159 6.51 -12.84 -2.56
CA GLN A 159 5.93 -12.63 -3.89
C GLN A 159 5.09 -11.34 -3.99
N ILE A 160 5.56 -10.28 -3.33
CA ILE A 160 4.92 -8.95 -3.32
C ILE A 160 5.84 -7.92 -3.97
N GLY A 161 5.28 -6.80 -4.42
CA GLY A 161 6.05 -5.71 -5.00
C GLY A 161 7.03 -5.07 -4.02
N LYS A 162 8.10 -4.45 -4.53
CA LYS A 162 9.02 -3.64 -3.70
C LYS A 162 8.29 -2.47 -3.03
N GLY A 163 7.33 -1.86 -3.73
CA GLY A 163 6.44 -0.83 -3.19
C GLY A 163 5.57 -1.36 -2.06
N GLU A 164 4.91 -2.50 -2.28
CA GLU A 164 4.09 -3.17 -1.25
C GLU A 164 4.89 -3.54 0.00
N THR A 165 6.13 -4.00 -0.16
CA THR A 165 7.03 -4.26 0.96
C THR A 165 7.30 -2.99 1.77
N LYS A 166 7.63 -1.87 1.10
CA LYS A 166 7.82 -0.57 1.78
C LYS A 166 6.55 -0.10 2.48
N LEU A 167 5.39 -0.31 1.86
CA LEU A 167 4.09 0.04 2.43
C LEU A 167 3.81 -0.76 3.71
N ALA A 168 4.02 -2.08 3.68
CA ALA A 168 3.89 -2.96 4.85
C ALA A 168 4.75 -2.49 6.03
N LEU A 169 6.01 -2.10 5.76
CA LEU A 169 6.92 -1.58 6.77
C LEU A 169 6.46 -0.24 7.36
N LYS A 170 5.88 0.65 6.56
CA LYS A 170 5.38 1.96 7.04
C LYS A 170 4.10 1.84 7.86
N ILE A 171 3.18 0.97 7.46
CA ILE A 171 1.86 0.83 8.08
C ILE A 171 1.96 -0.01 9.37
N VAL A 172 2.50 -1.22 9.28
CA VAL A 172 2.54 -2.17 10.41
C VAL A 172 3.77 -1.95 11.29
N GLY A 173 4.89 -1.50 10.71
CA GLY A 173 6.12 -1.25 11.47
C GLY A 173 5.99 -0.13 12.51
N ARG A 174 5.02 0.79 12.36
CA ARG A 174 4.74 1.86 13.33
C ARG A 174 3.88 1.44 14.52
N GLU A 175 3.12 0.35 14.44
CA GLU A 175 2.25 -0.11 15.54
C GLU A 175 3.04 -0.79 16.70
N LYS A 176 4.36 -0.96 16.57
CA LYS A 176 5.20 -1.68 17.57
C LYS A 176 6.40 -0.88 18.11
N VAL A 177 6.36 0.45 18.06
CA VAL A 177 7.33 1.33 18.75
C VAL A 177 6.61 2.09 19.87
#